data_AF-A0A841RM03-F1
#
_entry.id   AF-A0A841RM03-F1
#
_cell.length_a   1.000
_cell.length_b   1.000
_cell.length_c   1.000
_cell.angle_alpha   90.00
_cell.angle_beta   90.00
_cell.angle_gamma   90.00
#
_symmetry.space_group_name_H-M   'P 1'
#
loop_
_entity.id
_entity.type
_entity.pdbx_description
1 polymer ?
#
loop_
_entity_poly.entity_id
_entity_poly.type
_entity_poly.pdbx_seq_one_letter_code
_entity_poly.pdbx_strand_id
1 'polypeptide(L)'
;MVCEKSNMDKQKGFTLVEVLASIVLISLIVMVSISFFIHSQQTQNTSAQITDATYVVQSEMENILNLSKAETLNIAVEQLRDDPEYQDQSNSNMYKFKKIETPYYLELRVIKDEDKNNKDVDMYKIIIEAYENSKLKAKMETKIEWEDGR
;
A
#
# COMPACT_ATOMS: atom_id res chain seq x y z
N MET A 1 53.65 -38.02 53.50
CA MET A 1 53.41 -38.08 52.04
C MET A 1 51.96 -38.49 51.85
N VAL A 2 51.07 -37.53 51.67
CA VAL A 2 49.61 -37.73 51.61
C VAL A 2 49.26 -38.07 50.15
N CYS A 3 48.63 -39.22 49.92
CA CYS A 3 48.14 -39.59 48.60
C CYS A 3 47.00 -38.65 48.21
N GLU A 4 47.25 -37.82 47.20
CA GLU A 4 46.26 -36.97 46.55
C GLU A 4 45.32 -37.87 45.74
N LYS A 5 44.08 -38.02 46.21
CA LYS A 5 43.02 -38.72 45.47
C LYS A 5 42.63 -37.84 44.27
N SER A 6 43.18 -38.14 43.10
CA SER A 6 42.70 -37.54 41.85
C SER A 6 41.27 -38.04 41.60
N ASN A 7 40.28 -37.17 41.78
CA ASN A 7 38.93 -37.41 41.29
C ASN A 7 38.99 -37.38 39.76
N MET A 8 39.05 -38.56 39.14
CA MET A 8 38.76 -38.70 37.72
C MET A 8 37.27 -38.43 37.53
N ASP A 9 36.94 -37.18 37.15
CA ASP A 9 35.61 -36.82 36.68
C ASP A 9 35.25 -37.74 35.50
N LYS A 10 34.26 -38.59 35.71
CA LYS A 10 33.68 -39.41 34.65
C LYS A 10 33.06 -38.47 33.63
N GLN A 11 33.78 -38.17 32.55
CA GLN A 11 33.22 -37.52 31.37
C GLN A 11 32.11 -38.43 30.84
N LYS A 12 30.86 -38.15 31.22
CA LYS A 12 29.68 -38.82 30.66
C LYS A 12 29.62 -38.44 29.18
N GLY A 13 30.04 -39.35 28.32
CA GLY A 13 29.81 -39.22 26.87
C GLY A 13 28.32 -39.14 26.59
N PHE A 14 27.94 -38.33 25.60
CA PHE A 14 26.55 -38.23 25.14
C PHE A 14 26.01 -39.62 24.78
N THR A 15 24.84 -39.96 25.30
CA THR A 15 24.18 -41.21 24.91
C THR A 15 23.57 -41.07 23.51
N LEU A 16 23.52 -42.16 22.75
CA LEU A 16 22.94 -42.17 21.40
C LEU A 16 21.48 -41.66 21.40
N VAL A 17 20.75 -41.96 22.48
CA VAL A 17 19.35 -41.54 22.68
C VAL A 17 19.23 -40.03 22.85
N GLU A 18 20.13 -39.39 23.59
CA GLU A 18 20.14 -37.92 23.76
C GLU A 18 20.44 -37.20 22.45
N VAL A 19 21.37 -37.72 21.63
CA VAL A 19 21.68 -37.16 20.32
C VAL A 19 20.45 -37.25 19.39
N LEU A 20 19.77 -38.40 19.39
CA LEU A 20 18.59 -38.62 18.56
C LEU A 20 17.42 -37.73 18.98
N ALA A 21 17.19 -37.59 20.29
CA ALA A 21 16.20 -36.66 20.83
C ALA A 21 16.50 -35.20 20.47
N SER A 22 17.77 -34.79 20.54
CA SER A 22 18.20 -33.43 20.18
C SER A 22 17.98 -33.13 18.69
N ILE A 23 18.29 -34.09 17.80
CA ILE A 23 18.03 -33.94 16.36
C ILE A 23 16.54 -33.80 16.08
N VAL A 24 15.70 -34.60 16.74
CA VAL A 24 14.24 -34.49 16.62
C VAL A 24 13.77 -33.11 17.08
N LEU A 25 14.22 -32.62 18.24
CA LEU A 25 13.86 -31.30 18.74
C LEU A 25 14.31 -30.18 17.81
N ILE A 26 15.55 -30.23 17.29
CA ILE A 26 16.05 -29.25 16.32
C ILE A 26 15.23 -29.29 15.03
N SER A 27 14.87 -30.47 14.52
CA SER A 27 14.08 -30.59 13.30
C SER A 27 12.68 -29.95 13.44
N LEU A 28 12.06 -30.07 14.61
CA LEU A 28 10.79 -29.42 14.93
C LEU A 28 10.92 -27.90 14.92
N ILE A 29 11.97 -27.37 15.55
CA ILE A 29 12.23 -25.92 15.59
C ILE A 29 12.45 -25.40 14.16
N VAL A 30 13.27 -26.08 13.36
CA VAL A 30 13.59 -25.67 11.99
C VAL A 30 12.34 -25.64 11.10
N MET A 31 11.46 -26.65 11.20
CA MET A 31 10.21 -26.68 10.42
C MET A 31 9.30 -25.48 10.73
N VAL A 32 9.19 -25.10 12.00
CA VAL A 32 8.40 -23.94 12.41
C VAL A 32 9.04 -22.65 11.90
N SER A 33 10.36 -22.50 12.03
CA SER A 33 11.09 -21.31 11.57
C SER A 33 11.01 -21.10 10.05
N ILE A 34 11.03 -22.17 9.24
CA ILE A 34 10.88 -22.06 7.77
C ILE A 34 9.52 -21.46 7.40
N SER A 35 8.46 -21.88 8.10
CA SER A 35 7.11 -21.35 7.85
C SER A 35 7.04 -19.86 8.14
N PHE A 36 7.63 -19.39 9.24
CA PHE A 36 7.70 -17.97 9.56
C PHE A 36 8.51 -17.17 8.52
N PHE A 37 9.62 -17.71 8.04
CA PHE A 37 10.45 -17.03 7.03
C PHE A 37 9.69 -16.79 5.71
N ILE A 38 8.93 -17.79 5.24
CA ILE A 38 8.12 -17.68 4.02
C ILE A 38 7.05 -16.57 4.17
N HIS A 39 6.34 -16.54 5.30
CA HIS A 39 5.32 -15.51 5.56
C HIS A 39 5.93 -14.11 5.68
N SER A 40 7.12 -14.00 6.27
CA SER A 40 7.84 -12.72 6.39
C SER A 40 8.15 -12.12 5.02
N GLN A 41 8.65 -12.94 4.08
CA GLN A 41 8.97 -12.47 2.73
C GLN A 41 7.72 -12.01 1.95
N GLN A 42 6.60 -12.74 2.06
CA GLN A 42 5.34 -12.35 1.44
C GLN A 42 4.81 -11.03 2.00
N THR A 43 4.93 -10.85 3.31
CA THR A 43 4.52 -9.61 3.99
C THR A 43 5.37 -8.44 3.55
N GLN A 44 6.69 -8.61 3.46
CA GLN A 44 7.61 -7.54 3.05
C GLN A 44 7.35 -7.08 1.61
N ASN A 45 7.15 -8.01 0.67
CA ASN A 45 6.81 -7.68 -0.71
C ASN A 45 5.47 -6.95 -0.83
N THR A 46 4.46 -7.40 -0.06
CA THR A 46 3.14 -6.76 -0.06
C THR A 46 3.21 -5.35 0.53
N SER A 47 3.95 -5.17 1.63
CA SER A 47 4.15 -3.86 2.26
C SER A 47 4.85 -2.89 1.32
N ALA A 48 5.91 -3.32 0.62
CA ALA A 48 6.60 -2.50 -0.36
C ALA A 48 5.65 -2.04 -1.48
N GLN A 49 4.86 -2.96 -2.05
CA GLN A 49 3.86 -2.63 -3.08
C GLN A 49 2.80 -1.63 -2.59
N ILE A 50 2.32 -1.78 -1.34
CA ILE A 50 1.35 -0.84 -0.76
C ILE A 50 1.96 0.54 -0.59
N THR A 51 3.21 0.63 -0.10
CA THR A 51 3.93 1.89 0.05
C THR A 51 4.11 2.58 -1.29
N ASP A 52 4.57 1.86 -2.32
CA ASP A 52 4.78 2.42 -3.66
C ASP A 52 3.46 2.90 -4.29
N ALA A 53 2.40 2.08 -4.22
CA ALA A 53 1.08 2.47 -4.73
C ALA A 53 0.52 3.69 -3.98
N THR A 54 0.76 3.78 -2.67
CA THR A 54 0.34 4.93 -1.87
C THR A 54 1.07 6.20 -2.29
N TYR A 55 2.39 6.11 -2.55
CA TYR A 55 3.17 7.24 -3.03
C TYR A 55 2.66 7.77 -4.37
N VAL A 56 2.33 6.86 -5.31
CA VAL A 56 1.74 7.24 -6.60
C VAL A 56 0.40 7.96 -6.42
N VAL A 57 -0.50 7.40 -5.58
CA VAL A 57 -1.79 8.04 -5.30
C VAL A 57 -1.62 9.40 -4.59
N GLN A 58 -0.64 9.53 -3.70
CA GLN A 58 -0.32 10.81 -3.04
C GLN A 58 0.14 11.86 -4.03
N SER A 59 1.10 11.51 -4.89
CA SER A 59 1.61 12.42 -5.91
C SER A 59 0.48 12.90 -6.82
N GLU A 60 -0.40 11.99 -7.23
CA GLU A 60 -1.53 12.34 -8.08
C GLU A 60 -2.56 13.21 -7.34
N MET A 61 -2.81 12.94 -6.05
CA MET A 61 -3.66 13.79 -5.22
C MET A 61 -3.09 15.21 -5.10
N GLU A 62 -1.79 15.35 -4.88
CA GLU A 62 -1.12 16.64 -4.83
C GLU A 62 -1.22 17.38 -6.17
N ASN A 63 -1.08 16.68 -7.29
CA ASN A 63 -1.26 17.26 -8.63
C ASN A 63 -2.67 17.85 -8.80
N ILE A 64 -3.71 17.08 -8.46
CA ILE A 64 -5.11 17.53 -8.58
C ILE A 64 -5.42 18.68 -7.61
N LEU A 65 -4.88 18.64 -6.39
CA LEU A 65 -5.04 19.73 -5.42
C LEU A 65 -4.29 21.02 -5.83
N ASN A 66 -3.17 20.89 -6.52
CA ASN A 66 -2.46 22.05 -7.06
C ASN A 66 -3.25 22.63 -8.24
N LEU A 67 -3.78 21.78 -9.10
CA LEU A 67 -4.66 22.18 -10.20
C LEU A 67 -5.90 22.90 -9.69
N SER A 68 -6.52 22.41 -8.61
CA SER A 68 -7.70 23.05 -8.02
C SER A 68 -7.45 24.43 -7.39
N LYS A 69 -6.20 24.71 -7.02
CA LYS A 69 -5.79 26.03 -6.51
C LYS A 69 -5.42 27.00 -7.62
N ALA A 70 -4.97 26.47 -8.75
CA ALA A 70 -4.51 27.26 -9.89
C ALA A 70 -5.66 27.64 -10.83
N GLU A 71 -6.64 26.73 -11.00
CA GLU A 71 -7.65 26.83 -12.05
C GLU A 71 -9.06 26.51 -11.53
N THR A 72 -10.07 27.06 -12.22
CA THR A 72 -11.47 26.67 -12.00
C THR A 72 -11.71 25.23 -12.44
N LEU A 73 -12.74 24.58 -11.91
CA LEU A 73 -13.04 23.18 -12.20
C LEU A 73 -13.18 22.90 -13.70
N ASN A 74 -13.83 23.80 -14.44
CA ASN A 74 -14.04 23.63 -15.88
C ASN A 74 -12.72 23.65 -16.65
N ILE A 75 -11.82 24.60 -16.32
CA ILE A 75 -10.50 24.68 -16.95
C ILE A 75 -9.66 23.46 -16.59
N ALA A 76 -9.66 23.07 -15.32
CA ALA A 76 -8.94 21.90 -14.84
C ALA A 76 -9.39 20.59 -15.51
N VAL A 77 -10.69 20.39 -15.68
CA VAL A 77 -11.25 19.24 -16.38
C VAL A 77 -10.85 19.23 -17.85
N GLU A 78 -10.86 20.38 -18.53
CA GLU A 78 -10.38 20.47 -19.92
C GLU A 78 -8.87 20.19 -20.03
N GLN A 79 -8.06 20.71 -19.09
CA GLN A 79 -6.62 20.39 -19.05
C GLN A 79 -6.37 18.87 -18.87
N LEU A 80 -7.15 18.21 -18.03
CA LEU A 80 -7.08 16.75 -17.87
C LEU A 80 -7.60 15.98 -19.10
N ARG A 81 -8.52 16.55 -19.89
CA ARG A 81 -8.99 15.95 -21.15
C ARG A 81 -7.96 16.07 -22.27
N ASP A 82 -7.24 17.18 -22.30
CA ASP A 82 -6.22 17.47 -23.32
C ASP A 82 -4.88 16.77 -23.03
N ASP A 83 -4.64 16.37 -21.78
CA ASP A 83 -3.45 15.63 -21.38
C ASP A 83 -3.50 14.17 -21.89
N PRO A 84 -2.55 13.74 -22.74
CA PRO A 84 -2.53 12.39 -23.31
C PRO A 84 -2.32 11.27 -22.28
N GLU A 85 -1.86 11.58 -21.06
CA GLU A 85 -1.70 10.61 -19.98
C GLU A 85 -3.06 10.17 -19.40
N TYR A 86 -4.10 10.99 -19.56
CA TYR A 86 -5.44 10.74 -19.04
C TYR A 86 -6.40 10.28 -20.13
N GLN A 87 -7.20 9.27 -19.79
CA GLN A 87 -8.31 8.79 -20.60
C GLN A 87 -9.61 9.23 -19.95
N ASP A 88 -10.36 10.11 -20.62
CA ASP A 88 -11.66 10.56 -20.14
C ASP A 88 -12.71 9.43 -20.21
N GLN A 89 -13.35 9.16 -19.08
CA GLN A 89 -14.46 8.23 -18.88
C GLN A 89 -15.62 8.89 -18.13
N SER A 90 -15.69 10.22 -18.18
CA SER A 90 -16.67 11.04 -17.51
C SER A 90 -18.10 10.74 -17.99
N ASN A 91 -19.06 10.97 -17.11
CA ASN A 91 -20.48 10.89 -17.43
C ASN A 91 -21.19 12.16 -16.93
N SER A 92 -22.50 12.24 -17.12
CA SER A 92 -23.28 13.45 -16.77
C SER A 92 -23.19 13.87 -15.31
N ASN A 93 -22.82 12.96 -14.39
CA ASN A 93 -22.89 13.18 -12.95
C ASN A 93 -21.52 13.19 -12.26
N MET A 94 -20.45 12.81 -12.96
CA MET A 94 -19.10 12.80 -12.41
C MET A 94 -18.04 12.90 -13.50
N TYR A 95 -16.96 13.60 -13.18
CA TYR A 95 -15.75 13.52 -13.97
C TYR A 95 -14.97 12.27 -13.56
N LYS A 96 -14.57 11.47 -14.53
CA LYS A 96 -13.79 10.25 -14.31
C LYS A 96 -12.66 10.18 -15.31
N PHE A 97 -11.44 10.04 -14.81
CA PHE A 97 -10.25 9.91 -15.64
C PHE A 97 -9.47 8.66 -15.27
N LYS A 98 -8.87 8.03 -16.27
CA LYS A 98 -7.99 6.89 -16.08
C LYS A 98 -6.59 7.21 -16.59
N LYS A 99 -5.58 7.05 -15.74
CA LYS A 99 -4.16 7.26 -16.06
C LYS A 99 -3.41 5.95 -15.95
N ILE A 100 -2.46 5.66 -16.86
CA ILE A 100 -1.62 4.46 -16.79
C ILE A 100 -0.25 4.84 -16.26
N GLU A 101 0.11 4.34 -15.08
CA GLU A 101 1.43 4.52 -14.46
C GLU A 101 2.01 3.18 -14.06
N THR A 102 2.70 2.51 -15.00
CA THR A 102 3.20 1.14 -14.82
C THR A 102 3.97 0.98 -13.50
N PRO A 103 3.64 -0.02 -12.65
CA PRO A 103 2.75 -1.17 -12.91
C PRO A 103 1.26 -0.92 -12.59
N TYR A 104 0.91 0.29 -12.17
CA TYR A 104 -0.42 0.67 -11.76
C TYR A 104 -1.23 1.30 -12.90
N TYR A 105 -2.55 1.31 -12.73
CA TYR A 105 -3.40 2.30 -13.38
C TYR A 105 -4.20 3.02 -12.31
N LEU A 106 -4.37 4.32 -12.49
CA LEU A 106 -5.07 5.20 -11.59
C LEU A 106 -6.47 5.49 -12.12
N GLU A 107 -7.45 5.53 -11.23
CA GLU A 107 -8.78 6.06 -11.51
C GLU A 107 -9.01 7.29 -10.63
N LEU A 108 -9.12 8.45 -11.28
CA LEU A 108 -9.51 9.72 -10.67
C LEU A 108 -11.01 9.92 -10.85
N ARG A 109 -11.69 10.32 -9.77
CA ARG A 109 -13.11 10.70 -9.78
C ARG A 109 -13.32 12.02 -9.05
N VAL A 110 -14.02 12.94 -9.70
CA VAL A 110 -14.46 14.21 -9.13
C VAL A 110 -15.98 14.22 -9.11
N ILE A 111 -16.55 14.31 -7.90
CA ILE A 111 -17.99 14.20 -7.66
C ILE A 111 -18.43 15.46 -6.93
N LYS A 112 -19.44 16.16 -7.47
CA LYS A 112 -20.05 17.30 -6.79
C LYS A 112 -20.77 16.81 -5.54
N ASP A 113 -20.53 17.47 -4.41
CA ASP A 113 -21.23 17.17 -3.16
C ASP A 113 -22.54 17.96 -3.11
N GLU A 114 -23.66 17.27 -3.35
CA GLU A 114 -25.01 17.85 -3.34
C GLU A 114 -25.57 18.04 -1.92
N ASP A 115 -24.80 18.65 -1.00
CA ASP A 115 -25.31 18.96 0.32
C ASP A 115 -26.36 20.08 0.23
N LYS A 116 -27.64 19.69 0.32
CA LYS A 116 -28.81 20.56 0.12
C LYS A 116 -28.92 21.72 1.12
N ASN A 117 -28.10 21.72 2.16
CA ASN A 117 -28.18 22.67 3.27
C ASN A 117 -27.29 23.90 3.12
N ASN A 118 -26.30 23.88 2.22
CA ASN A 118 -25.38 25.00 2.03
C ASN A 118 -25.21 25.32 0.55
N LYS A 119 -25.94 26.34 0.07
CA LYS A 119 -25.99 26.71 -1.35
C LYS A 119 -24.84 27.63 -1.79
N ASP A 120 -24.04 28.12 -0.84
CA ASP A 120 -23.08 29.19 -1.11
C ASP A 120 -21.67 28.67 -1.48
N VAL A 121 -21.36 27.39 -1.25
CA VAL A 121 -20.03 26.82 -1.53
C VAL A 121 -20.16 25.52 -2.31
N ASP A 122 -19.62 25.50 -3.54
CA ASP A 122 -19.55 24.29 -4.36
C ASP A 122 -18.40 23.40 -3.87
N MET A 123 -18.74 22.34 -3.14
CA MET A 123 -17.79 21.36 -2.63
C MET A 123 -17.71 20.15 -3.57
N TYR A 124 -16.50 19.62 -3.74
CA TYR A 124 -16.23 18.45 -4.56
C TYR A 124 -15.47 17.38 -3.77
N LYS A 125 -15.91 16.13 -3.93
CA LYS A 125 -15.19 14.95 -3.43
C LYS A 125 -14.26 14.44 -4.54
N ILE A 126 -12.97 14.39 -4.22
CA ILE A 126 -11.92 13.85 -5.09
C ILE A 126 -11.56 12.46 -4.57
N ILE A 127 -11.57 11.46 -5.45
CA ILE A 127 -11.20 10.08 -5.12
C ILE A 127 -10.17 9.61 -6.14
N ILE A 128 -9.06 9.07 -5.65
CA ILE A 128 -7.99 8.50 -6.49
C ILE A 128 -7.71 7.10 -6.01
N GLU A 129 -7.74 6.14 -6.93
CA GLU A 129 -7.56 4.71 -6.65
C GLU A 129 -6.48 4.14 -7.58
N ALA A 130 -5.46 3.49 -7.00
CA ALA A 130 -4.43 2.77 -7.75
C ALA A 130 -4.71 1.28 -7.78
N TYR A 131 -4.67 0.72 -8.98
CA TYR A 131 -4.92 -0.70 -9.23
C TYR A 131 -3.71 -1.35 -9.90
N GLU A 132 -3.37 -2.56 -9.45
CA GLU A 132 -2.43 -3.45 -10.11
C GLU A 132 -3.18 -4.75 -10.44
N ASN A 133 -3.23 -5.16 -11.71
CA ASN A 133 -3.94 -6.37 -12.13
C ASN A 133 -5.40 -6.43 -11.60
N SER A 134 -6.12 -5.31 -11.67
CA SER A 134 -7.49 -5.15 -11.17
C SER A 134 -7.68 -5.31 -9.66
N LYS A 135 -6.60 -5.37 -8.88
CA LYS A 135 -6.64 -5.33 -7.42
C LYS A 135 -6.32 -3.92 -6.94
N LEU A 136 -7.21 -3.36 -6.12
CA LEU A 136 -6.97 -2.08 -5.45
C LEU A 136 -5.75 -2.22 -4.53
N LYS A 137 -4.76 -1.33 -4.70
CA LYS A 137 -3.53 -1.30 -3.89
C LYS A 137 -3.49 -0.11 -2.95
N ALA A 138 -3.97 1.04 -3.41
CA ALA A 138 -4.04 2.25 -2.61
C ALA A 138 -5.24 3.10 -3.03
N LYS A 139 -5.72 3.92 -2.09
CA LYS A 139 -6.84 4.84 -2.30
C LYS A 139 -6.66 6.08 -1.43
N MET A 140 -6.94 7.24 -2.00
CA MET A 140 -7.09 8.48 -1.24
C MET A 140 -8.38 9.19 -1.62
N GLU A 141 -8.97 9.85 -0.64
CA GLU A 141 -10.13 10.70 -0.84
C GLU A 141 -9.99 11.98 -0.04
N THR A 142 -10.46 13.07 -0.63
CA THR A 142 -10.52 14.38 0.03
C THR A 142 -11.75 15.14 -0.44
N LYS A 143 -12.14 16.15 0.33
CA LYS A 143 -13.22 17.05 0.00
C LYS A 143 -12.64 18.46 -0.06
N ILE A 144 -12.85 19.14 -1.18
CA ILE A 144 -12.32 20.49 -1.40
C ILE A 144 -13.44 21.43 -1.86
N GLU A 145 -13.26 22.69 -1.54
CA GLU A 145 -13.94 23.77 -2.26
C GLU A 145 -13.21 23.95 -3.59
N TRP A 146 -13.95 23.96 -4.68
CA TRP A 146 -13.39 24.19 -6.01
C TRP A 146 -14.30 25.13 -6.77
N GLU A 147 -13.77 26.29 -7.15
CA GLU A 147 -14.50 27.29 -7.91
C GLU A 147 -14.97 26.69 -9.25
N ASP A 148 -16.29 26.57 -9.40
CA ASP A 148 -16.94 26.27 -10.67
C ASP A 148 -17.06 27.61 -11.40
N GLY A 149 -16.24 27.84 -12.42
CA GLY A 149 -16.08 29.12 -13.12
C GLY A 149 -17.32 29.55 -13.90
N ARG A 150 -18.43 29.81 -13.19
CA ARG A 150 -19.73 30.25 -13.69
C ARG A 150 -19.79 31.74 -13.94
#